data_AF-A0A497IMB4-F1
#
_entry.id   AF-A0A497IMB4-F1
#
_cell.length_a   1.000
_cell.length_b   1.000
_cell.length_c   1.000
_cell.angle_alpha   90.00
_cell.angle_beta   90.00
_cell.angle_gamma   90.00
#
_symmetry.space_group_name_H-M   'P 1'
#
loop_
_entity.id
_entity.type
_entity.pdbx_description
1 polymer ?
#
loop_
_entity_poly.entity_id
_entity_poly.type
_entity_poly.pdbx_seq_one_letter_code
_entity_poly.pdbx_strand_id
1 'polypeptide(L)'
;MVFNQFIGEIMGFLRSLYGYFILVSLLFILSIMAGYFYASHFAGDAVSFLEEAIEIFEWITTLDPISVMFIIFLNNAVKSFLALIFGLGFGLIPLLFVASNGFIIGILINVSLAARGLLFIGAAILPHGLIEVPMVLLSAAIGLRLGREVISSLKGDKVDISYEFKKSVRFYLRWIMPLLLLAAAIESFITPVIILVVS
;
A
#
# COMPACT_ATOMS: atom_id res chain seq x y z
N MET A 1 -17.26 -27.71 -11.46
CA MET A 1 -17.30 -26.84 -12.66
C MET A 1 -17.27 -25.35 -12.29
N VAL A 2 -18.16 -24.88 -11.39
CA VAL A 2 -18.23 -23.46 -10.95
C VAL A 2 -16.94 -22.95 -10.28
N PHE A 3 -16.29 -23.76 -9.43
CA PHE A 3 -15.05 -23.37 -8.75
C PHE A 3 -13.87 -23.11 -9.70
N ASN A 4 -13.69 -23.96 -10.73
CA ASN A 4 -12.62 -23.80 -11.71
C ASN A 4 -12.82 -22.56 -12.60
N GLN A 5 -14.09 -22.24 -12.92
CA GLN A 5 -14.42 -21.04 -13.67
C GLN A 5 -14.11 -19.77 -12.86
N PHE A 6 -14.46 -19.76 -11.58
CA PHE A 6 -14.16 -18.66 -10.66
C PHE A 6 -12.65 -18.40 -10.51
N ILE A 7 -11.85 -19.45 -10.32
CA ILE A 7 -10.39 -19.33 -10.24
C ILE A 7 -9.81 -18.82 -11.58
N GLY A 8 -10.34 -19.31 -12.71
CA GLY A 8 -9.95 -18.83 -14.03
C GLY A 8 -10.19 -17.32 -14.22
N GLU A 9 -11.33 -16.81 -13.77
CA GLU A 9 -11.66 -15.37 -13.84
C GLU A 9 -10.70 -14.52 -12.99
N ILE A 10 -10.36 -14.97 -11.78
CA ILE A 10 -9.41 -14.28 -10.90
C ILE A 10 -8.02 -14.27 -11.51
N MET A 11 -7.53 -15.43 -11.97
CA MET A 11 -6.21 -15.53 -12.59
C MET A 11 -6.15 -14.69 -13.87
N GLY A 12 -7.22 -14.66 -14.66
CA GLY A 12 -7.33 -13.79 -15.84
C GLY A 12 -7.24 -12.31 -15.46
N PHE A 13 -7.95 -11.89 -14.41
CA PHE A 13 -7.88 -10.52 -13.91
C PHE A 13 -6.47 -10.16 -13.40
N LEU A 14 -5.85 -11.01 -12.59
CA LEU A 14 -4.49 -10.80 -12.10
C LEU A 14 -3.46 -10.72 -13.24
N ARG A 15 -3.58 -11.59 -14.25
CA ARG A 15 -2.73 -11.53 -15.45
C ARG A 15 -2.88 -10.21 -16.20
N SER A 16 -4.11 -9.67 -16.28
CA SER A 16 -4.35 -8.36 -16.91
C SER A 16 -3.68 -7.20 -16.16
N LEU A 17 -3.35 -7.39 -14.88
CA LEU A 17 -2.72 -6.39 -14.01
C LEU A 17 -1.19 -6.49 -13.98
N TYR A 18 -0.60 -7.59 -14.47
CA TYR A 18 0.82 -7.90 -14.28
C TYR A 18 1.77 -6.76 -14.69
N GLY A 19 1.55 -6.15 -15.86
CA GLY A 19 2.37 -5.03 -16.34
C GLY A 19 2.27 -3.79 -15.44
N TYR A 20 1.06 -3.45 -14.99
CA TYR A 20 0.85 -2.32 -14.07
C TYR A 20 1.43 -2.61 -12.68
N PHE A 21 1.29 -3.85 -12.21
CA PHE A 21 1.84 -4.28 -10.93
C PHE A 21 3.37 -4.17 -10.93
N ILE A 22 4.04 -4.60 -12.01
CA ILE A 22 5.49 -4.40 -12.17
C ILE A 22 5.82 -2.91 -12.15
N LEU A 23 5.11 -2.10 -12.92
CA LEU A 23 5.36 -0.65 -13.00
C LEU A 23 5.28 0.02 -11.62
N VAL A 24 4.20 -0.23 -10.86
CA VAL A 24 4.06 0.35 -9.51
C VAL A 24 5.05 -0.24 -8.51
N SER A 25 5.43 -1.52 -8.66
CA SER A 25 6.45 -2.13 -7.79
C SER A 25 7.83 -1.51 -8.02
N LEU A 26 8.20 -1.28 -9.28
CA LEU A 26 9.45 -0.57 -9.63
C LEU A 26 9.42 0.86 -9.10
N LEU A 27 8.32 1.58 -9.29
CA LEU A 27 8.15 2.92 -8.73
C LEU A 27 8.29 2.91 -7.21
N PHE A 28 7.64 1.99 -6.53
CA PHE A 28 7.70 1.85 -5.08
C PHE A 28 9.14 1.62 -4.58
N ILE A 29 9.89 0.71 -5.23
CA ILE A 29 11.29 0.45 -4.90
C ILE A 29 12.15 1.69 -5.13
N LEU A 30 11.99 2.37 -6.27
CA LEU A 30 12.71 3.60 -6.57
C LEU A 30 12.39 4.71 -5.56
N SER A 31 11.14 4.80 -5.11
CA SER A 31 10.73 5.75 -4.09
C SER A 31 11.27 5.41 -2.71
N ILE A 32 11.37 4.13 -2.32
CA ILE A 32 12.09 3.72 -1.10
C ILE A 32 13.55 4.16 -1.17
N MET A 33 14.22 3.90 -2.30
CA MET A 33 15.61 4.34 -2.49
C MET A 33 15.72 5.86 -2.39
N ALA A 34 14.83 6.61 -3.04
CA ALA A 34 14.81 8.06 -2.98
C ALA A 34 14.60 8.59 -1.55
N GLY A 35 13.67 8.02 -0.79
CA GLY A 35 13.44 8.39 0.61
C GLY A 35 14.63 8.09 1.51
N TYR A 36 15.26 6.93 1.31
CA TYR A 36 16.47 6.54 2.04
C TYR A 36 17.64 7.50 1.76
N PHE A 37 17.90 7.81 0.49
CA PHE A 37 18.96 8.76 0.12
C PHE A 37 18.64 10.19 0.54
N TYR A 38 17.37 10.59 0.51
CA TYR A 38 16.96 11.89 1.03
C TYR A 38 17.31 12.00 2.52
N ALA A 39 16.91 11.03 3.32
CA ALA A 39 17.22 11.00 4.75
C ALA A 39 18.73 10.94 5.04
N SER A 40 19.53 10.30 4.19
CA SER A 40 20.99 10.27 4.39
C SER A 40 21.68 11.61 4.12
N HIS A 41 21.11 12.48 3.29
CA HIS A 41 21.67 13.80 2.97
C HIS A 41 21.06 14.92 3.81
N PHE A 42 19.79 14.76 4.22
CA PHE A 42 18.99 15.75 4.94
C PHE A 42 18.46 15.14 6.24
N ALA A 43 19.37 14.62 7.08
CA ALA A 43 19.00 13.87 8.27
C ALA A 43 18.14 14.68 9.26
N GLY A 44 18.42 15.97 9.45
CA GLY A 44 17.62 16.84 10.32
C GLY A 44 16.18 17.00 9.84
N ASP A 45 15.98 17.24 8.55
CA ASP A 45 14.65 17.37 7.95
C ASP A 45 13.89 16.05 8.02
N ALA A 46 14.57 14.93 7.74
CA ALA A 46 13.97 13.60 7.78
C ALA A 46 13.55 13.17 9.19
N VAL A 47 14.35 13.49 10.21
CA VAL A 47 13.99 13.26 11.63
C VAL A 47 12.80 14.13 12.01
N SER A 48 12.85 15.43 11.69
CA SER A 48 11.75 16.36 12.01
C SER A 48 10.43 15.92 11.36
N PHE A 49 10.47 15.49 10.10
CA PHE A 49 9.32 14.95 9.38
C PHE A 49 8.72 13.70 10.07
N LEU A 50 9.57 12.79 10.58
CA LEU A 50 9.10 11.62 11.31
C LEU A 50 8.55 11.98 12.70
N GLU A 51 9.18 12.91 13.40
CA GLU A 51 8.71 13.39 14.72
C GLU A 51 7.32 14.02 14.58
N GLU A 52 7.12 14.92 13.62
CA GLU A 52 5.80 15.50 13.31
C GLU A 52 4.77 14.41 12.97
N ALA A 53 5.16 13.40 12.18
CA ALA A 53 4.27 12.30 11.86
C ALA A 53 3.91 11.47 13.11
N ILE A 54 4.86 11.22 14.00
CA ILE A 54 4.64 10.47 15.26
C ILE A 54 3.72 11.26 16.18
N GLU A 55 3.91 12.57 16.34
CA GLU A 55 3.06 13.43 17.18
C GLU A 55 1.59 13.38 16.73
N ILE A 56 1.34 13.39 15.41
CA ILE A 56 -0.02 13.26 14.86
C ILE A 56 -0.69 11.95 15.26
N PHE A 57 0.08 10.88 15.49
CA PHE A 57 -0.40 9.56 15.83
C PHE A 57 -0.16 9.16 17.29
N GLU A 58 0.37 10.04 18.13
CA GLU A 58 0.72 9.74 19.52
C GLU A 58 -0.51 9.28 20.32
N TRP A 59 -1.67 9.91 20.08
CA TRP A 59 -2.94 9.53 20.71
C TRP A 59 -3.33 8.07 20.44
N ILE A 60 -2.93 7.49 19.30
CA ILE A 60 -3.21 6.09 18.95
C ILE A 60 -2.49 5.13 19.91
N THR A 61 -1.31 5.51 20.41
CA THR A 61 -0.52 4.65 21.31
C THR A 61 -1.18 4.43 22.67
N THR A 62 -2.16 5.27 23.03
CA THR A 62 -2.92 5.16 24.28
C THR A 62 -4.18 4.29 24.18
N LEU A 63 -4.53 3.87 22.96
CA LEU A 63 -5.72 3.07 22.69
C LEU A 63 -5.49 1.58 22.91
N ASP A 64 -6.57 0.84 23.08
CA ASP A 64 -6.51 -0.62 23.08
C ASP A 64 -6.14 -1.17 21.69
N PRO A 65 -5.49 -2.34 21.59
CA PRO A 65 -5.03 -2.90 20.32
C PRO A 65 -6.12 -3.09 19.26
N ILE A 66 -7.37 -3.32 19.65
CA ILE A 66 -8.48 -3.49 18.69
C ILE A 66 -8.81 -2.15 18.04
N SER A 67 -8.84 -1.06 18.83
CA SER A 67 -9.01 0.29 18.29
C SER A 67 -7.88 0.67 17.34
N VAL A 68 -6.63 0.41 17.73
CA VAL A 68 -5.45 0.63 16.87
C VAL A 68 -5.56 -0.15 15.56
N MET A 69 -5.94 -1.44 15.64
CA MET A 69 -6.16 -2.29 14.46
C MET A 69 -7.16 -1.67 13.49
N PHE A 70 -8.32 -1.22 13.97
CA PHE A 70 -9.34 -0.62 13.11
C PHE A 70 -8.89 0.71 12.50
N ILE A 71 -8.14 1.53 13.22
CA ILE A 71 -7.59 2.78 12.70
C ILE A 71 -6.60 2.50 11.56
N ILE A 72 -5.65 1.59 11.78
CA ILE A 72 -4.67 1.17 10.77
C ILE A 72 -5.39 0.58 9.55
N PHE A 73 -6.31 -0.36 9.80
CA PHE A 73 -7.11 -0.97 8.75
C PHE A 73 -7.87 0.06 7.92
N LEU A 74 -8.61 0.98 8.55
CA LEU A 74 -9.39 2.00 7.85
C LEU A 74 -8.48 2.96 7.07
N ASN A 75 -7.35 3.37 7.65
CA ASN A 75 -6.38 4.21 6.97
C ASN A 75 -5.89 3.56 5.67
N ASN A 76 -5.44 2.31 5.75
CA ASN A 76 -4.92 1.59 4.59
C ASN A 76 -6.02 1.19 3.60
N ALA A 77 -7.20 0.81 4.09
CA ALA A 77 -8.34 0.49 3.24
C ALA A 77 -8.84 1.74 2.49
N VAL A 78 -8.98 2.89 3.15
CA VAL A 78 -9.40 4.13 2.48
C VAL A 78 -8.35 4.56 1.47
N LYS A 79 -7.08 4.66 1.89
CA LYS A 79 -5.98 5.10 1.01
C LYS A 79 -5.83 4.22 -0.23
N SER A 80 -5.84 2.89 -0.05
CA SER A 80 -5.73 1.96 -1.19
C SER A 80 -6.98 1.99 -2.07
N PHE A 81 -8.18 2.14 -1.50
CA PHE A 81 -9.41 2.32 -2.27
C PHE A 81 -9.41 3.63 -3.08
N LEU A 82 -8.92 4.73 -2.48
CA LEU A 82 -8.74 6.01 -3.17
C LEU A 82 -7.77 5.87 -4.36
N ALA A 83 -6.65 5.16 -4.19
CA ALA A 83 -5.72 4.88 -5.28
C ALA A 83 -6.38 4.11 -6.44
N LEU A 84 -7.31 3.20 -6.14
CA LEU A 84 -8.10 2.49 -7.14
C LEU A 84 -9.07 3.42 -7.88
N ILE A 85 -9.92 4.16 -7.15
CA ILE A 85 -10.98 4.97 -7.79
C ILE A 85 -10.42 6.18 -8.53
N PHE A 86 -9.39 6.83 -7.98
CA PHE A 86 -8.75 7.97 -8.63
C PHE A 86 -7.87 7.56 -9.81
N GLY A 87 -7.70 6.25 -10.05
CA GLY A 87 -7.26 5.72 -11.32
C GLY A 87 -8.06 6.26 -12.52
N LEU A 88 -9.37 6.50 -12.34
CA LEU A 88 -10.22 7.10 -13.38
C LEU A 88 -9.72 8.48 -13.87
N GLY A 89 -8.97 9.21 -13.04
CA GLY A 89 -8.28 10.45 -13.40
C GLY A 89 -6.94 10.21 -14.09
N PHE A 90 -6.91 9.34 -15.10
CA PHE A 90 -5.72 9.02 -15.92
C PHE A 90 -4.56 8.29 -15.18
N GLY A 91 -4.81 7.74 -14.00
CA GLY A 91 -3.82 6.94 -13.28
C GLY A 91 -2.70 7.72 -12.57
N LEU A 92 -2.68 9.06 -12.60
CA LEU A 92 -1.63 9.84 -11.96
C LEU A 92 -1.67 9.72 -10.42
N ILE A 93 -2.86 9.73 -9.83
CA ILE A 93 -3.06 9.65 -8.38
C ILE A 93 -2.51 8.34 -7.79
N PRO A 94 -2.81 7.15 -8.33
CA PRO A 94 -2.19 5.92 -7.83
C PRO A 94 -0.66 5.92 -7.91
N LEU A 95 -0.03 6.57 -8.90
CA LEU A 95 1.44 6.69 -8.96
C LEU A 95 1.98 7.56 -7.82
N LEU A 96 1.40 8.74 -7.61
CA LEU A 96 1.80 9.64 -6.52
C LEU A 96 1.62 8.96 -5.16
N PHE A 97 0.50 8.27 -4.98
CA PHE A 97 0.23 7.52 -3.75
C PHE A 97 1.29 6.45 -3.48
N VAL A 98 1.63 5.62 -4.48
CA VAL A 98 2.68 4.60 -4.33
C VAL A 98 4.04 5.24 -4.07
N ALA A 99 4.36 6.32 -4.78
CA ALA A 99 5.62 7.02 -4.61
C ALA A 99 5.77 7.61 -3.19
N SER A 100 4.73 8.28 -2.67
CA SER A 100 4.73 8.82 -1.31
C SER A 100 4.89 7.74 -0.25
N ASN A 101 4.18 6.60 -0.36
CA ASN A 101 4.33 5.49 0.60
C ASN A 101 5.74 4.91 0.57
N GLY A 102 6.29 4.67 -0.63
CA GLY A 102 7.66 4.16 -0.75
C GLY A 102 8.68 5.14 -0.15
N PHE A 103 8.52 6.43 -0.44
CA PHE A 103 9.40 7.48 0.08
C PHE A 103 9.40 7.55 1.62
N ILE A 104 8.22 7.51 2.25
CA ILE A 104 8.09 7.51 3.72
C ILE A 104 8.77 6.27 4.33
N ILE A 105 8.57 5.09 3.75
CA ILE A 105 9.25 3.86 4.20
C ILE A 105 10.77 3.98 4.07
N GLY A 106 11.26 4.58 2.98
CA GLY A 106 12.68 4.85 2.77
C GLY A 106 13.30 5.74 3.86
N ILE A 107 12.60 6.82 4.23
CA ILE A 107 12.99 7.70 5.34
C ILE A 107 13.02 6.92 6.65
N LEU A 108 11.95 6.18 6.96
CA LEU A 108 11.82 5.40 8.19
C LEU A 108 12.96 4.39 8.34
N ILE A 109 13.30 3.67 7.26
CA ILE A 109 14.43 2.73 7.24
C ILE A 109 15.73 3.46 7.57
N ASN A 110 16.03 4.57 6.90
CA ASN A 110 17.30 5.26 7.08
C ASN A 110 17.47 5.81 8.50
N VAL A 111 16.46 6.54 9.00
CA VAL A 111 16.49 7.16 10.33
C VAL A 111 16.56 6.09 11.42
N SER A 112 15.80 5.01 11.29
CA SER A 112 15.77 3.94 12.30
C SER A 112 17.02 3.06 12.27
N LEU A 113 17.74 2.99 11.14
CA LEU A 113 18.87 2.08 10.96
C LEU A 113 20.04 2.44 11.87
N ALA A 114 20.36 3.73 11.95
CA ALA A 114 21.43 4.22 12.82
C ALA A 114 21.08 4.08 14.31
N ALA A 115 19.79 4.19 14.67
CA ALA A 115 19.35 4.19 16.06
C ALA A 115 19.09 2.79 16.64
N ARG A 116 18.56 1.86 15.83
CA ARG A 116 18.02 0.57 16.32
C ARG A 116 18.50 -0.66 15.53
N GLY A 117 19.18 -0.46 14.41
CA GLY A 117 19.75 -1.54 13.60
C GLY A 117 18.74 -2.28 12.71
N LEU A 118 19.28 -3.19 11.88
CA LEU A 118 18.51 -3.90 10.84
C LEU A 118 17.45 -4.86 11.39
N LEU A 119 17.73 -5.52 12.51
CA LEU A 119 16.81 -6.49 13.11
C LEU A 119 15.53 -5.81 13.60
N PHE A 120 15.67 -4.65 14.24
CA PHE A 120 14.54 -3.84 14.67
C PHE A 120 13.67 -3.41 13.48
N ILE A 121 14.28 -2.93 12.40
CA ILE A 121 13.55 -2.51 11.18
C ILE A 121 12.80 -3.69 10.56
N GLY A 122 13.47 -4.85 10.45
CA GLY A 122 12.85 -6.06 9.93
C GLY A 122 11.65 -6.48 10.78
N ALA A 123 11.79 -6.47 12.10
CA ALA A 123 10.71 -6.77 13.04
C ALA A 123 9.55 -5.77 12.93
N ALA A 124 9.85 -4.48 12.74
CA ALA A 124 8.85 -3.44 12.63
C ALA A 124 8.05 -3.55 11.32
N ILE A 125 8.70 -3.81 10.18
CA ILE A 125 8.07 -3.71 8.85
C ILE A 125 7.57 -5.07 8.33
N LEU A 126 8.38 -6.12 8.40
CA LEU A 126 8.12 -7.36 7.66
C LEU A 126 6.83 -8.08 8.05
N PRO A 127 6.46 -8.22 9.34
CA PRO A 127 5.30 -9.03 9.72
C PRO A 127 4.01 -8.63 9.00
N HIS A 128 3.70 -7.33 8.99
CA HIS A 128 2.50 -6.78 8.37
C HIS A 128 2.75 -6.35 6.91
N GLY A 129 3.92 -5.77 6.63
CA GLY A 129 4.30 -5.23 5.32
C GLY A 129 4.33 -6.27 4.20
N LEU A 130 4.57 -7.55 4.53
CA LEU A 130 4.49 -8.66 3.57
C LEU A 130 3.08 -8.84 2.97
N ILE A 131 2.03 -8.44 3.69
CA ILE A 131 0.65 -8.52 3.23
C ILE A 131 0.18 -7.16 2.72
N GLU A 132 0.46 -6.09 3.48
CA GLU A 132 -0.01 -4.76 3.16
C GLU A 132 0.55 -4.24 1.83
N VAL A 133 1.87 -4.32 1.63
CA VAL A 133 2.53 -3.72 0.46
C VAL A 133 2.00 -4.33 -0.85
N PRO A 134 1.92 -5.67 -1.02
CA PRO A 134 1.32 -6.24 -2.22
C PRO A 134 -0.12 -5.80 -2.44
N MET A 135 -0.93 -5.66 -1.38
CA MET A 135 -2.33 -5.25 -1.48
C MET A 135 -2.49 -3.79 -1.91
N VAL A 136 -1.67 -2.90 -1.33
CA VAL A 136 -1.58 -1.49 -1.72
C VAL A 136 -1.16 -1.35 -3.18
N LEU A 137 -0.11 -2.05 -3.61
CA LEU A 137 0.39 -2.03 -4.98
C LEU A 137 -0.64 -2.62 -5.96
N LEU A 138 -1.34 -3.69 -5.58
CA LEU A 138 -2.38 -4.27 -6.40
C LEU A 138 -3.56 -3.30 -6.59
N SER A 139 -3.94 -2.56 -5.54
CA SER A 139 -4.97 -1.53 -5.64
C SER A 139 -4.55 -0.39 -6.59
N ALA A 140 -3.31 0.06 -6.50
CA ALA A 140 -2.75 1.06 -7.41
C ALA A 140 -2.68 0.54 -8.86
N ALA A 141 -2.29 -0.72 -9.06
CA ALA A 141 -2.24 -1.37 -10.37
C ALA A 141 -3.64 -1.46 -11.03
N ILE A 142 -4.67 -1.76 -10.24
CA ILE A 142 -6.07 -1.71 -10.69
C ILE A 142 -6.44 -0.27 -11.08
N GLY A 143 -6.08 0.72 -10.27
CA GLY A 143 -6.29 2.13 -10.58
C GLY A 143 -5.65 2.56 -11.91
N LEU A 144 -4.40 2.18 -12.16
CA LEU A 144 -3.72 2.45 -13.44
C LEU A 144 -4.43 1.80 -14.62
N ARG A 145 -4.88 0.54 -14.47
CA ARG A 145 -5.64 -0.15 -15.51
C ARG A 145 -6.93 0.61 -15.81
N LEU A 146 -7.70 1.01 -14.78
CA LEU A 146 -8.90 1.83 -14.96
C LEU A 146 -8.60 3.15 -15.68
N GLY A 147 -7.50 3.83 -15.34
CA GLY A 147 -7.07 5.03 -16.03
C GLY A 147 -6.76 4.81 -17.51
N ARG A 148 -6.12 3.70 -17.86
CA ARG A 148 -5.91 3.33 -19.26
C ARG A 148 -7.22 3.06 -19.98
N GLU A 149 -8.15 2.32 -19.35
CA GLU A 149 -9.46 2.03 -19.94
C GLU A 149 -10.23 3.34 -20.24
N VAL A 150 -10.16 4.33 -19.35
CA VAL A 150 -10.72 5.68 -19.59
C VAL A 150 -10.07 6.34 -20.80
N ILE A 151 -8.73 6.32 -20.90
CA ILE A 151 -8.00 6.88 -22.05
C ILE A 151 -8.40 6.19 -23.35
N SER A 152 -8.53 4.87 -23.34
CA SER A 152 -8.96 4.07 -24.51
C SER A 152 -10.38 4.43 -24.94
N SER A 153 -11.31 4.56 -23.98
CA SER A 153 -12.68 5.00 -24.25
C SER A 153 -12.71 6.39 -24.90
N LEU A 154 -11.90 7.34 -24.42
CA LEU A 154 -11.78 8.68 -25.00
C LEU A 154 -11.18 8.68 -26.42
N LYS A 155 -10.38 7.67 -26.77
CA LYS A 155 -9.83 7.46 -28.12
C LYS A 155 -10.80 6.76 -29.08
N GLY A 156 -12.00 6.41 -28.61
CA GLY A 156 -13.05 5.79 -29.41
C GLY A 156 -13.15 4.26 -29.28
N ASP A 157 -12.36 3.64 -28.39
CA ASP A 157 -12.49 2.22 -28.11
C ASP A 157 -13.82 1.94 -27.38
N LYS A 158 -14.49 0.84 -27.75
CA LYS A 158 -15.71 0.39 -27.06
C LYS A 158 -15.34 -0.29 -25.74
N VAL A 159 -15.23 0.51 -24.68
CA VAL A 159 -14.94 0.05 -23.33
C VAL A 159 -16.12 0.33 -22.40
N ASP A 160 -16.59 -0.70 -21.69
CA ASP A 160 -17.58 -0.52 -20.62
C ASP A 160 -16.87 -0.17 -19.30
N ILE A 161 -16.66 1.14 -19.10
CA ILE A 161 -16.01 1.67 -17.89
C ILE A 161 -16.80 1.31 -16.63
N SER A 162 -18.13 1.26 -16.69
CA SER A 162 -18.97 0.92 -15.53
C SER A 162 -18.74 -0.53 -15.11
N TYR A 163 -18.65 -1.44 -16.09
CA TYR A 163 -18.35 -2.84 -15.85
C TYR A 163 -16.95 -3.03 -15.24
N GLU A 164 -15.92 -2.44 -15.84
CA GLU A 164 -14.53 -2.56 -15.33
C GLU A 164 -14.38 -1.94 -13.94
N PHE A 165 -15.05 -0.82 -13.66
CA PHE A 165 -15.08 -0.22 -12.33
C PHE A 165 -15.74 -1.15 -11.31
N LYS A 166 -16.95 -1.66 -11.59
CA LYS A 166 -17.65 -2.59 -10.69
C LYS A 166 -16.86 -3.88 -10.45
N LYS A 167 -16.20 -4.40 -11.48
CA LYS A 167 -15.31 -5.58 -11.39
C LYS A 167 -14.13 -5.29 -10.46
N SER A 168 -13.51 -4.12 -10.61
CA SER A 168 -12.38 -3.65 -9.80
C SER A 168 -12.75 -3.46 -8.32
N VAL A 169 -13.87 -2.78 -8.04
CA VAL A 169 -14.39 -2.59 -6.68
C VAL A 169 -14.75 -3.93 -6.03
N ARG A 170 -15.39 -4.85 -6.78
CA ARG A 170 -15.71 -6.19 -6.26
C ARG A 170 -14.45 -6.97 -5.91
N PHE A 171 -13.42 -6.90 -6.76
CA PHE A 171 -12.15 -7.55 -6.48
C PHE A 171 -11.50 -6.97 -5.22
N TYR A 172 -11.48 -5.63 -5.10
CA TYR A 172 -10.96 -4.93 -3.94
C TYR A 172 -11.64 -5.36 -2.64
N LEU A 173 -12.97 -5.30 -2.59
CA LEU A 173 -13.75 -5.64 -1.39
C LEU A 173 -13.61 -7.12 -1.00
N ARG A 174 -13.47 -8.01 -1.99
CA ARG A 174 -13.41 -9.46 -1.74
C ARG A 174 -12.02 -9.96 -1.36
N TRP A 175 -10.96 -9.33 -1.84
CA TRP A 175 -9.60 -9.85 -1.71
C TRP A 175 -8.64 -8.88 -1.04
N ILE A 176 -8.60 -7.62 -1.50
CA ILE A 176 -7.64 -6.63 -1.00
C ILE A 176 -8.02 -6.19 0.42
N MET A 177 -9.28 -5.78 0.63
CA MET A 177 -9.74 -5.27 1.92
C MET A 177 -9.61 -6.29 3.07
N PRO A 178 -9.98 -7.57 2.93
CA PRO A 178 -9.78 -8.55 4.01
C PRO A 178 -8.31 -8.83 4.33
N LEU A 179 -7.42 -8.79 3.31
CA LEU A 179 -5.99 -8.96 3.52
C LEU A 179 -5.35 -7.74 4.21
N LEU A 180 -5.85 -6.52 3.93
CA LEU A 180 -5.45 -5.32 4.68
C LEU A 180 -5.91 -5.38 6.14
N LEU A 181 -7.10 -5.94 6.42
CA LEU A 181 -7.54 -6.17 7.80
C LEU A 181 -6.61 -7.16 8.52
N LEU A 182 -6.21 -8.23 7.83
CA LEU A 182 -5.23 -9.18 8.35
C LEU A 182 -3.87 -8.51 8.62
N ALA A 183 -3.39 -7.67 7.71
CA ALA A 183 -2.15 -6.91 7.92
C ALA A 183 -2.23 -6.01 9.15
N ALA A 184 -3.34 -5.27 9.33
CA ALA A 184 -3.56 -4.41 10.49
C ALA A 184 -3.66 -5.21 11.81
N ALA A 185 -4.22 -6.42 11.78
CA ALA A 185 -4.22 -7.32 12.93
C ALA A 185 -2.79 -7.78 13.28
N ILE A 186 -1.97 -8.12 12.28
CA ILE A 186 -0.56 -8.45 12.52
C ILE A 186 0.17 -7.24 13.11
N GLU A 187 -0.10 -6.05 12.59
CA GLU A 187 0.56 -4.80 13.03
C GLU A 187 0.21 -4.41 14.46
N SER A 188 -1.04 -4.56 14.87
CA SER A 188 -1.51 -4.16 16.21
C SER A 188 -1.22 -5.20 17.29
N PHE A 189 -1.21 -6.49 16.95
CA PHE A 189 -1.06 -7.57 17.95
C PHE A 189 0.30 -8.27 17.92
N ILE A 190 0.92 -8.45 16.74
CA ILE A 190 2.09 -9.30 16.58
C ILE A 190 3.37 -8.47 16.46
N THR A 191 3.36 -7.43 15.63
CA THR A 191 4.53 -6.55 15.43
C THR A 191 5.10 -5.99 16.75
N PRO A 192 4.31 -5.49 17.72
CA PRO A 192 4.85 -4.97 18.98
C PRO A 192 5.55 -6.04 19.82
N VAL A 193 5.03 -7.27 19.80
CA VAL A 193 5.62 -8.42 20.49
C VAL A 193 6.95 -8.80 19.86
N ILE A 194 7.03 -8.85 18.52
CA ILE A 194 8.29 -9.15 17.82
C ILE A 194 9.32 -8.05 18.10
N ILE A 195 8.92 -6.78 18.04
CA ILE A 195 9.79 -5.64 18.37
C ILE A 195 10.36 -5.80 19.78
N LEU A 196 9.52 -6.10 20.78
CA LEU A 196 9.95 -6.27 22.17
C LEU A 196 11.02 -7.37 22.35
N VAL A 197 10.97 -8.43 21.55
CA VAL A 197 11.92 -9.54 21.61
C VAL A 197 13.28 -9.19 20.99
N VAL A 198 13.31 -8.29 20.00
CA VAL A 198 14.55 -7.92 19.28
C VAL A 198 15.15 -6.59 19.72
N SER A 199 14.49 -5.87 20.64
CA SER A 199 14.93 -4.60 21.22
C SER A 199 15.76 -4.84 22.49
#